data_AF-A0A838KGN8-F1
#
_entry.id   AF-A0A838KGN8-F1
#
_cell.length_a   1.000
_cell.length_b   1.000
_cell.length_c   1.000
_cell.angle_alpha   90.00
_cell.angle_beta   90.00
_cell.angle_gamma   90.00
#
_symmetry.space_group_name_H-M   'P 1'
#
loop_
_entity.id
_entity.type
_entity.pdbx_description
1 polymer ?
#
loop_
_entity_poly.entity_id
_entity_poly.type
_entity_poly.pdbx_seq_one_letter_code
_entity_poly.pdbx_strand_id
1 'polypeptide(L)'
;MTVFRIGEAADLLGVSADTLRRWADAGKVETVPLPNGRQGVEGTVLAGLIRGAGEPASPTAPVKQSARNRFLGIVTKVTRDTVMAQVEMQAGPFRVVSLMSREAADDLQLEPGMLAVAAVKSTNVVIEVPEGRA
;
A
#
# COMPACT_ATOMS: atom_id res chain seq x y z
N MET A 1 4.89 17.01 -3.39
CA MET A 1 5.29 16.11 -2.29
C MET A 1 4.13 16.05 -1.32
N THR A 2 3.65 14.85 -1.00
CA THR A 2 2.47 14.65 -0.14
C THR A 2 2.94 14.48 1.30
N VAL A 3 2.49 15.38 2.17
CA VAL A 3 2.81 15.34 3.60
C VAL A 3 1.59 14.83 4.36
N PHE A 4 1.80 13.79 5.17
CA PHE A 4 0.77 13.21 6.03
C PHE A 4 0.91 13.77 7.45
N ARG A 5 -0.18 14.07 8.12
CA ARG A 5 -0.13 14.37 9.56
C ARG A 5 0.34 13.12 10.31
N ILE A 6 0.96 13.27 11.47
CA ILE A 6 1.40 12.13 12.29
C ILE A 6 0.28 11.10 12.53
N GLY A 7 -0.97 11.52 12.75
CA GLY A 7 -2.09 10.58 12.90
C GLY A 7 -2.33 9.74 11.65
N GLU A 8 -2.44 10.40 10.49
CA GLU A 8 -2.63 9.77 9.19
C GLU A 8 -1.45 8.85 8.84
N ALA A 9 -0.21 9.28 9.10
CA ALA A 9 0.99 8.48 8.89
C ALA A 9 1.06 7.26 9.81
N ALA A 10 0.61 7.39 11.06
CA ALA A 10 0.60 6.28 12.02
C ALA A 10 -0.42 5.21 11.63
N ASP A 11 -1.61 5.62 11.17
CA ASP A 11 -2.62 4.72 10.64
C ASP A 11 -2.06 3.92 9.45
N LEU A 12 -1.38 4.58 8.51
CA LEU A 12 -0.76 3.92 7.35
C LEU A 12 0.34 2.93 7.72
N LEU A 13 1.07 3.19 8.80
CA LEU A 13 2.13 2.32 9.35
C LEU A 13 1.60 1.19 10.23
N GLY A 14 0.29 1.15 10.54
CA GLY A 14 -0.27 0.18 11.47
C GLY A 14 0.17 0.38 12.93
N VAL A 15 0.59 1.59 13.31
CA VAL A 15 1.03 1.92 14.68
C VAL A 15 0.20 3.05 15.28
N SER A 16 0.27 3.25 16.60
CA SER A 16 -0.39 4.40 17.22
C SER A 16 0.34 5.71 16.94
N ALA A 17 -0.40 6.83 16.90
CA ALA A 17 0.19 8.17 16.73
C ALA A 17 1.28 8.48 17.78
N ASP A 18 1.13 7.98 19.02
CA ASP A 18 2.15 8.14 20.07
C ASP A 18 3.40 7.29 19.85
N THR A 19 3.29 6.17 19.12
CA THR A 19 4.44 5.38 18.70
C THR A 19 5.21 6.13 17.61
N LEU A 20 4.50 6.70 16.64
CA LEU A 20 5.12 7.47 15.57
C LEU A 20 5.79 8.76 16.08
N ARG A 21 5.18 9.46 17.05
CA ARG A 21 5.81 10.60 17.75
C ARG A 21 7.11 10.18 18.43
N ARG A 22 7.11 9.07 19.19
CA ARG A 22 8.32 8.56 19.84
C ARG A 22 9.42 8.20 18.84
N TRP A 23 9.07 7.71 17.65
CA TRP A 23 10.06 7.43 16.61
C TRP A 23 10.64 8.70 16.00
N ALA A 24 9.83 9.75 15.83
CA ALA A 24 10.30 11.06 15.42
C ALA A 24 11.24 11.68 16.46
N ASP A 25 10.86 11.65 17.73
CA ASP A 25 11.69 12.14 18.85
C ASP A 25 13.02 11.38 18.96
N ALA A 26 13.02 10.08 18.64
CA ALA A 26 14.20 9.24 18.60
C ALA A 26 15.02 9.35 17.30
N GLY A 27 14.64 10.23 16.36
CA GLY A 27 15.31 10.44 15.08
C GLY A 27 15.19 9.28 14.09
N LYS A 28 14.29 8.33 14.34
CA LYS A 28 14.04 7.18 13.45
C LYS A 28 13.13 7.53 12.27
N VAL A 29 12.36 8.61 12.38
CA VAL A 29 11.47 9.12 11.34
C VAL A 29 11.69 10.62 11.21
N GLU A 30 12.06 11.07 10.02
CA GLU A 30 12.18 12.49 9.73
C GLU A 30 10.78 13.11 9.59
N THR A 31 10.54 14.20 10.32
CA THR A 31 9.28 14.95 10.28
C THR A 31 9.48 16.35 9.73
N VAL A 32 8.47 16.86 9.06
CA VAL A 32 8.43 18.21 8.51
C VAL A 32 7.37 19.07 9.23
N PRO A 33 7.65 20.35 9.52
CA PRO A 33 6.66 21.24 10.09
C PRO A 33 5.57 21.56 9.06
N LEU A 34 4.31 21.45 9.49
CA LEU A 34 3.14 21.82 8.71
C LEU A 34 2.77 23.30 8.96
N PRO A 35 2.03 23.94 8.03
CA PRO A 35 1.61 25.35 8.15
C PRO A 35 0.77 25.67 9.40
N ASN A 36 0.15 24.65 10.00
CA ASN A 36 -0.66 24.76 11.22
C ASN A 36 0.14 24.51 12.52
N GLY A 37 1.48 24.51 12.46
CA GLY A 37 2.35 24.28 13.60
C GLY A 37 2.44 22.82 14.08
N ARG A 38 1.78 21.88 13.38
CA ARG A 38 1.87 20.45 13.68
C ARG A 38 3.03 19.81 12.91
N GLN A 39 3.46 18.63 13.33
CA GLN A 39 4.43 17.83 12.60
C GLN A 39 3.71 16.91 11.60
N GLY A 40 4.34 16.72 10.44
CA GLY A 40 3.95 15.79 9.39
C GLY A 40 5.11 14.91 8.96
N VAL A 41 4.81 13.88 8.18
CA VAL A 41 5.80 12.95 7.61
C VAL A 41 5.65 12.99 6.09
N GLU A 42 6.76 13.15 5.38
CA GLU A 42 6.79 13.08 3.92
C GLU A 42 6.45 11.67 3.45
N GLY A 43 5.66 11.56 2.38
CA GLY A 43 5.22 10.27 1.85
C GLY A 43 6.38 9.35 1.43
N THR A 44 7.50 9.90 0.99
CA THR A 44 8.71 9.14 0.62
C THR A 44 9.38 8.49 1.83
N VAL A 45 9.45 9.22 2.96
CA VAL A 45 9.95 8.71 4.25
C VAL A 45 9.04 7.62 4.78
N LEU A 46 7.72 7.84 4.70
CA LEU A 46 6.71 6.86 5.09
C LEU A 46 6.83 5.55 4.29
N ALA A 47 6.98 5.64 2.97
CA ALA A 47 7.20 4.49 2.11
C ALA A 47 8.52 3.74 2.42
N GLY A 48 9.56 4.47 2.87
CA GLY A 48 10.80 3.88 3.37
C GLY A 48 10.59 3.04 4.63
N LEU A 49 9.77 3.51 5.56
CA LEU A 49 9.48 2.83 6.83
C LEU A 49 8.62 1.58 6.65
N ILE A 50 7.63 1.62 5.76
CA ILE A 50 6.76 0.45 5.49
C ILE A 50 7.56 -0.69 4.81
N ARG A 51 8.64 -0.37 4.07
CA ARG A 51 9.57 -1.39 3.56
C ARG A 51 10.32 -2.14 4.68
N GLY A 52 10.44 -1.55 5.88
CA GLY A 52 11.14 -2.14 7.03
C GLY A 52 10.22 -2.67 8.13
N ALA A 53 8.95 -2.24 8.20
CA ALA A 53 7.98 -2.65 9.20
C ALA A 53 6.71 -3.19 8.51
N GLY A 54 6.54 -4.51 8.53
CA GLY A 54 5.33 -5.16 8.02
C GLY A 54 4.13 -4.90 8.93
N GLU A 55 3.18 -4.10 8.45
CA GLU A 55 1.75 -4.41 8.18
C GLU A 55 0.98 -3.07 8.00
N PRO A 56 0.51 -2.72 6.79
CA PRO A 56 -0.24 -1.48 6.57
C PRO A 56 -1.75 -1.64 6.90
N ALA A 57 -2.38 -0.58 7.44
CA ALA A 57 -3.83 -0.50 7.69
C ALA A 57 -4.63 0.06 6.48
N SER A 58 -5.89 -0.37 6.35
CA SER A 58 -6.75 -0.22 5.16
C SER A 58 -7.16 1.21 4.77
N PRO A 59 -6.95 1.64 3.51
CA PRO A 59 -7.57 2.82 2.93
C PRO A 59 -9.06 2.56 2.61
N THR A 60 -9.79 3.68 2.50
CA THR A 60 -11.23 3.82 2.27
C THR A 60 -11.83 2.79 1.32
N ALA A 61 -12.87 2.08 1.78
CA ALA A 61 -13.56 1.06 0.99
C ALA A 61 -14.51 1.69 -0.06
N PRO A 62 -14.63 1.11 -1.27
CA PRO A 62 -15.60 1.53 -2.27
C PRO A 62 -17.04 1.28 -1.80
N VAL A 63 -17.96 2.15 -2.24
CA VAL A 63 -19.34 2.26 -1.73
C VAL A 63 -20.14 0.95 -1.87
N LYS A 64 -19.96 0.19 -2.97
CA LYS A 64 -20.45 -1.19 -3.17
C LYS A 64 -19.57 -1.91 -4.20
N GLN A 65 -19.12 -3.14 -3.91
CA GLN A 65 -18.35 -3.99 -4.86
C GLN A 65 -18.68 -5.48 -4.68
N SER A 66 -18.53 -6.27 -5.74
CA SER A 66 -18.80 -7.72 -5.75
C SER A 66 -17.55 -8.60 -5.58
N ALA A 67 -16.34 -8.05 -5.78
CA ALA A 67 -15.09 -8.75 -5.51
C ALA A 67 -14.96 -9.00 -3.99
N ARG A 68 -14.88 -10.27 -3.59
CA ARG A 68 -14.85 -10.67 -2.17
C ARG A 68 -13.43 -10.76 -1.60
N ASN A 69 -12.44 -11.01 -2.43
CA ASN A 69 -11.05 -11.11 -2.00
C ASN A 69 -10.39 -9.75 -2.24
N ARG A 70 -9.90 -9.12 -1.16
CA ARG A 70 -9.28 -7.81 -1.22
C ARG A 70 -7.98 -7.83 -0.43
N PHE A 71 -6.91 -7.44 -1.10
CA PHE A 71 -5.56 -7.44 -0.53
C PHE A 71 -5.07 -6.01 -0.56
N LEU A 72 -5.06 -5.36 0.60
CA LEU A 72 -4.37 -4.10 0.75
C LEU A 72 -2.87 -4.33 0.64
N GLY A 73 -2.20 -3.52 -0.16
CA GLY A 73 -0.76 -3.54 -0.25
C GLY A 73 -0.18 -2.24 -0.76
N ILE A 74 1.15 -2.26 -0.87
CA ILE A 74 1.91 -1.20 -1.52
C ILE A 74 2.35 -1.70 -2.89
N VAL A 75 2.18 -0.88 -3.92
CA VAL A 75 2.72 -1.10 -5.25
C VAL A 75 4.25 -1.10 -5.16
N THR A 76 4.89 -2.18 -5.56
CA THR A 76 6.36 -2.33 -5.52
C THR A 76 6.99 -2.11 -6.88
N LYS A 77 6.26 -2.38 -7.97
CA LYS A 77 6.72 -2.19 -9.34
C LYS A 77 5.55 -1.98 -10.30
N VAL A 78 5.75 -1.11 -11.28
CA VAL A 78 4.81 -0.92 -12.41
C VAL A 78 5.62 -0.99 -13.70
N THR A 79 5.28 -1.94 -14.57
CA THR A 79 5.87 -2.08 -15.90
C THR A 79 4.80 -1.79 -16.92
N ARG A 80 5.01 -0.79 -17.77
CA ARG A 80 4.06 -0.39 -18.81
C ARG A 80 4.62 -0.74 -20.17
N ASP A 81 3.81 -1.35 -21.01
CA ASP A 81 4.09 -1.59 -22.43
C ASP A 81 3.19 -0.69 -23.29
N THR A 82 2.89 -1.08 -24.52
CA THR A 82 2.05 -0.31 -25.45
C THR A 82 0.57 -0.39 -25.05
N VAL A 83 0.07 -1.60 -24.75
CA VAL A 83 -1.36 -1.84 -24.46
C VAL A 83 -1.59 -2.28 -23.02
N MET A 84 -0.64 -3.00 -22.44
CA MET A 84 -0.77 -3.64 -21.14
C MET A 84 0.18 -3.03 -20.11
N ALA A 85 -0.17 -3.19 -18.85
CA ALA A 85 0.67 -2.92 -17.70
C ALA A 85 0.67 -4.11 -16.75
N GLN A 86 1.84 -4.39 -16.19
CA GLN A 86 2.04 -5.31 -15.09
C GLN A 86 2.28 -4.49 -13.81
N VAL A 87 1.46 -4.75 -12.79
CA VAL A 87 1.55 -4.10 -11.49
C VAL A 87 1.86 -5.17 -10.45
N GLU A 88 2.95 -4.96 -9.70
CA GLU A 88 3.32 -5.81 -8.57
C GLU A 88 3.02 -5.08 -7.27
N MET A 89 2.47 -5.80 -6.30
CA MET A 89 2.13 -5.29 -4.98
C MET A 89 2.60 -6.24 -3.89
N GLN A 90 3.08 -5.67 -2.78
CA GLN A 90 3.27 -6.40 -1.53
C GLN A 90 2.03 -6.19 -0.65
N ALA A 91 1.30 -7.25 -0.38
CA ALA A 91 0.08 -7.23 0.42
C ALA A 91 0.20 -8.22 1.60
N GLY A 92 0.60 -7.69 2.77
CA GLY A 92 0.94 -8.52 3.92
C GLY A 92 2.06 -9.52 3.56
N PRO A 93 1.89 -10.84 3.78
CA PRO A 93 2.89 -11.85 3.41
C PRO A 93 2.88 -12.22 1.92
N PHE A 94 1.92 -11.72 1.14
CA PHE A 94 1.71 -12.13 -0.24
C PHE A 94 2.27 -11.11 -1.24
N ARG A 95 2.96 -11.61 -2.27
CA ARG A 95 3.25 -10.85 -3.49
C ARG A 95 2.09 -11.06 -4.48
N VAL A 96 1.40 -9.99 -4.82
CA VAL A 96 0.29 -9.99 -5.78
C VAL A 96 0.75 -9.35 -7.09
N VAL A 97 0.48 -10.02 -8.21
CA VAL A 97 0.78 -9.50 -9.55
C VAL A 97 -0.52 -9.37 -10.32
N SER A 98 -0.78 -8.17 -10.86
CA SER A 98 -1.93 -7.88 -11.71
C SER A 98 -1.46 -7.54 -13.11
N LEU A 99 -2.16 -8.05 -14.11
CA LEU A 99 -2.08 -7.59 -15.49
C LEU A 99 -3.34 -6.81 -15.81
N MET A 100 -3.18 -5.58 -16.29
CA MET A 100 -4.28 -4.68 -16.65
C MET A 100 -3.92 -3.87 -17.89
N SER A 101 -4.86 -3.10 -18.44
CA SER A 101 -4.53 -2.18 -19.54
C SER A 101 -3.58 -1.09 -19.03
N ARG A 102 -2.74 -0.59 -19.94
CA ARG A 102 -1.89 0.57 -19.66
C ARG A 102 -2.73 1.78 -19.27
N GLU A 103 -3.81 2.04 -20.01
CA GLU A 103 -4.73 3.15 -19.74
C GLU A 103 -5.25 3.10 -18.29
N ALA A 104 -5.68 1.93 -17.81
CA ALA A 104 -6.16 1.81 -16.43
C ALA A 104 -5.05 2.05 -15.40
N ALA A 105 -3.81 1.63 -15.68
CA ALA A 105 -2.68 1.90 -14.79
C ALA A 105 -2.28 3.39 -14.80
N ASP A 106 -2.42 4.07 -15.94
CA ASP A 106 -2.16 5.51 -16.10
C ASP A 106 -3.26 6.35 -15.44
N ASP A 107 -4.53 5.99 -15.62
CA ASP A 107 -5.69 6.63 -15.00
C ASP A 107 -5.65 6.56 -13.46
N LEU A 108 -5.24 5.39 -12.94
CA LEU A 108 -5.01 5.18 -11.51
C LEU A 108 -3.68 5.77 -11.04
N GLN A 109 -2.87 6.30 -11.96
CA GLN A 109 -1.56 6.90 -11.70
C GLN A 109 -0.64 5.96 -10.91
N LEU A 110 -0.68 4.66 -11.23
CA LEU A 110 -0.01 3.62 -10.45
C LEU A 110 1.50 3.80 -10.43
N GLU A 111 2.07 4.04 -9.26
CA GLU A 111 3.52 4.17 -9.09
C GLU A 111 4.03 3.37 -7.88
N PRO A 112 5.30 2.94 -7.91
CA PRO A 112 5.93 2.30 -6.75
C PRO A 112 5.85 3.18 -5.49
N GLY A 113 5.47 2.56 -4.36
CA GLY A 113 5.28 3.23 -3.07
C GLY A 113 3.84 3.64 -2.79
N MET A 114 2.92 3.53 -3.75
CA MET A 114 1.51 3.86 -3.53
C MET A 114 0.74 2.74 -2.85
N LEU A 115 -0.18 3.11 -1.96
CA LEU A 115 -1.17 2.19 -1.40
C LEU A 115 -2.24 1.88 -2.44
N ALA A 116 -2.52 0.60 -2.62
CA ALA A 116 -3.56 0.12 -3.51
C ALA A 116 -4.24 -1.12 -2.93
N VAL A 117 -5.44 -1.41 -3.41
CA VAL A 117 -6.16 -2.64 -3.06
C VAL A 117 -6.25 -3.51 -4.30
N ALA A 118 -5.60 -4.67 -4.27
CA ALA A 118 -5.82 -5.70 -5.27
C ALA A 118 -7.14 -6.41 -4.95
N ALA A 119 -8.14 -6.25 -5.83
CA ALA A 119 -9.45 -6.86 -5.69
C ALA A 119 -9.58 -8.04 -6.67
N VAL A 120 -9.84 -9.24 -6.15
CA VAL A 120 -10.00 -10.46 -6.94
C VAL A 120 -11.43 -10.98 -6.81
N LYS A 121 -12.06 -11.22 -7.96
CA LYS A 121 -13.41 -11.81 -8.01
C LYS A 121 -13.34 -13.27 -7.62
N SER A 122 -14.28 -13.74 -6.79
CA SER A 122 -14.30 -15.11 -6.28
C SER A 122 -14.36 -16.18 -7.38
N THR A 123 -14.87 -15.84 -8.55
CA THR A 123 -14.98 -16.74 -9.71
C THR A 123 -13.64 -16.98 -10.43
N ASN A 124 -12.60 -16.25 -10.08
CA ASN A 124 -11.28 -16.32 -10.72
C ASN A 124 -10.23 -16.79 -9.71
N VAL A 125 -10.48 -17.95 -9.11
CA VAL A 125 -9.62 -18.58 -8.10
C VAL A 125 -9.46 -20.05 -8.45
N VAL A 126 -8.24 -20.56 -8.35
CA VAL A 126 -7.91 -21.99 -8.48
C VAL A 126 -7.53 -22.51 -7.09
N ILE A 127 -8.00 -23.70 -6.73
CA ILE A 127 -7.67 -24.37 -5.47
C ILE A 127 -6.79 -25.57 -5.80
N GLU A 128 -5.63 -25.65 -5.17
CA GLU A 128 -4.68 -26.74 -5.33
C GLU A 128 -4.44 -27.42 -3.97
N VAL A 129 -4.10 -28.70 -4.02
CA VAL A 129 -3.65 -29.46 -2.85
C VAL A 129 -2.17 -29.79 -3.02
N PRO A 130 -1.38 -29.83 -1.92
CA PRO A 130 0.04 -30.17 -2.03
C PRO A 130 0.24 -31.59 -2.59
N GLU A 131 1.31 -31.79 -3.36
CA GLU A 131 1.77 -33.14 -3.66
C GLU A 131 2.10 -33.88 -2.34
N GLY A 132 1.60 -35.11 -2.20
CA GLY A 132 1.89 -35.98 -1.06
C GLY A 132 0.80 -36.11 0.01
N ARG A 133 -0.41 -35.56 -0.21
CA ARG A 133 -1.60 -36.01 0.56
C ARG A 133 -2.23 -37.23 -0.12
N ALA A 134 -1.86 -38.42 0.35
CA ALA A 134 -2.74 -39.58 0.31
C ALA A 134 -3.75 -39.50 1.46
#